data_AF-A0A1M5F1Q6-F1
#
_entry.id   AF-A0A1M5F1Q6-F1
#
_cell.length_a   1.000
_cell.length_b   1.000
_cell.length_c   1.000
_cell.angle_alpha   90.00
_cell.angle_beta   90.00
_cell.angle_gamma   90.00
#
_symmetry.space_group_name_H-M   'P 1'
#
loop_
_entity.id
_entity.type
_entity.pdbx_description
1 polymer ?
#
loop_
_entity_poly.entity_id
_entity_poly.type
_entity_poly.pdbx_seq_one_letter_code
_entity_poly.pdbx_strand_id
1 'polypeptide(L)'
;MDRKKKKQAAIKSAANVEQARKALKERFMDRIKKIITLIGGPELLAKFPPIFIHNLYEVRYPVLKIKAAPGSEMSKIKITQFNKLMYQLMEGIDIEFENGNTIPLTWYLSEGLTLMDCVGEINVLTDPDLSEIKTHFLPYLHDSKAHRDLQDGLVQIVTHTCRLLADYNDQIYSADLSDTPYFARFNPQNDILIHPFKQERHQIMLKDGVRTAIRLGWASPDLEMEYYNVKPSLLGFKTPGLDIPLQLYITIHALDRLKERVNITPGVMHEILLLTFLQDKIPHRWSGSESHVDFCIADEKVGYFVVRLHGDKLVVRTFLFLTNNDTFEGEKLGRLLNINKIDKEYLAIDTLPAFNSYHIDQNEKLSKLFRDAGCGSLLKLGYLQEFTANQVKDKDPESILQYLADAPYFIRQLPQDEYEN
;
A
#
# COMPACT_ATOMS: atom_id res chain seq x y z
N MET A 1 39.08 -31.64 -23.92
CA MET A 1 38.01 -31.01 -24.74
C MET A 1 37.28 -29.85 -24.06
N ASP A 2 37.57 -29.51 -22.79
CA ASP A 2 36.73 -28.63 -21.97
C ASP A 2 37.16 -27.14 -21.93
N ARG A 3 38.44 -26.83 -22.23
CA ARG A 3 38.96 -25.44 -22.23
C ARG A 3 38.51 -24.59 -23.41
N LYS A 4 38.32 -25.17 -24.61
CA LYS A 4 37.88 -24.42 -25.81
C LYS A 4 36.41 -23.97 -25.72
N LYS A 5 35.52 -24.80 -25.16
CA LYS A 5 34.11 -24.45 -24.93
C LYS A 5 33.94 -23.36 -23.87
N LYS A 6 34.67 -23.42 -22.75
CA LYS A 6 34.68 -22.34 -21.74
C LYS A 6 35.19 -21.01 -22.29
N LYS A 7 36.24 -21.01 -23.12
CA LYS A 7 36.77 -19.79 -23.75
C LYS A 7 35.78 -19.17 -24.76
N GLN A 8 35.10 -19.98 -25.57
CA GLN A 8 34.05 -19.49 -26.47
C GLN A 8 32.81 -18.97 -25.74
N ALA A 9 32.40 -19.60 -24.64
CA ALA A 9 31.31 -19.12 -23.80
C ALA A 9 31.65 -17.77 -23.13
N ALA A 10 32.89 -17.60 -22.64
CA ALA A 10 33.36 -16.35 -22.08
C ALA A 10 33.46 -15.22 -23.13
N ILE A 11 33.92 -15.52 -24.35
CA ILE A 11 33.97 -14.53 -25.45
C ILE A 11 32.56 -14.11 -25.89
N LYS A 12 31.61 -15.07 -26.03
CA LYS A 12 30.21 -14.74 -26.33
C LYS A 12 29.57 -13.92 -25.20
N SER A 13 29.88 -14.25 -23.95
CA SER A 13 29.40 -13.47 -22.80
C SER A 13 29.96 -12.05 -22.79
N ALA A 14 31.25 -11.86 -23.12
CA ALA A 14 31.88 -10.54 -23.18
C ALA A 14 31.31 -9.69 -24.33
N ALA A 15 31.16 -10.26 -25.52
CA ALA A 15 30.55 -9.59 -26.66
C ALA A 15 29.10 -9.16 -26.38
N ASN A 16 28.33 -10.01 -25.68
CA ASN A 16 26.96 -9.67 -25.26
C ASN A 16 26.94 -8.52 -24.24
N VAL A 17 27.89 -8.48 -23.30
CA VAL A 17 28.01 -7.38 -22.32
C VAL A 17 28.39 -6.07 -23.00
N GLU A 18 29.31 -6.11 -23.96
CA GLU A 18 29.72 -4.92 -24.73
C GLU A 18 28.58 -4.39 -25.60
N GLN A 19 27.86 -5.28 -26.30
CA GLN A 19 26.68 -4.90 -27.08
C GLN A 19 25.58 -4.29 -26.19
N ALA A 20 25.33 -4.88 -25.00
CA ALA A 20 24.38 -4.33 -24.05
C ALA A 20 24.81 -2.95 -23.52
N ARG A 21 26.10 -2.75 -23.26
CA ARG A 21 26.65 -1.45 -22.85
C ARG A 21 26.51 -0.41 -23.94
N LYS A 22 26.78 -0.77 -25.20
CA LYS A 22 26.62 0.12 -26.36
C LYS A 22 25.16 0.54 -26.54
N ALA A 23 24.24 -0.42 -26.52
CA ALA A 23 22.81 -0.16 -26.62
C ALA A 23 22.30 0.72 -25.47
N LEU A 24 22.80 0.51 -24.24
CA LEU A 24 22.48 1.35 -23.09
C LEU A 24 23.00 2.78 -23.29
N LYS A 25 24.22 2.95 -23.80
CA LYS A 25 24.79 4.27 -24.11
C LYS A 25 23.97 4.98 -25.16
N GLU A 26 23.69 4.34 -26.29
CA GLU A 26 22.86 4.92 -27.36
C GLU A 26 21.49 5.37 -26.84
N ARG A 27 20.79 4.49 -26.11
CA ARG A 27 19.48 4.82 -25.50
C ARG A 27 19.56 6.01 -24.53
N PHE A 28 20.57 6.05 -23.68
CA PHE A 28 20.78 7.17 -22.74
C PHE A 28 20.97 8.47 -23.51
N MET A 29 21.85 8.47 -24.51
CA MET A 29 22.16 9.64 -25.32
C MET A 29 20.96 10.15 -26.10
N ASP A 30 20.15 9.25 -26.68
CA ASP A 30 18.94 9.61 -27.40
C ASP A 30 17.90 10.26 -26.49
N ARG A 31 17.75 9.73 -25.27
CA ARG A 31 16.84 10.30 -24.27
C ARG A 31 17.29 11.67 -23.78
N ILE A 32 18.58 11.87 -23.52
CA ILE A 32 19.14 13.18 -23.16
C ILE A 32 18.82 14.21 -24.25
N LYS A 33 19.10 13.89 -25.52
CA LYS A 33 18.79 14.78 -26.65
C LYS A 33 17.31 15.09 -26.77
N LYS A 34 16.46 14.07 -26.53
CA LYS A 34 15.01 14.23 -26.52
C LYS A 34 14.55 15.15 -25.38
N ILE A 35 15.08 14.99 -24.17
CA ILE A 35 14.77 15.85 -23.02
C ILE A 35 15.15 17.30 -23.32
N ILE A 36 16.35 17.56 -23.82
CA ILE A 36 16.80 18.92 -24.19
C ILE A 36 15.87 19.53 -25.23
N THR A 37 15.53 18.76 -26.26
CA THR A 37 14.59 19.20 -27.32
C THR A 37 13.19 19.48 -26.76
N LEU A 38 12.71 18.69 -25.80
CA LEU A 38 11.39 18.93 -25.18
C LEU A 38 11.38 20.16 -24.28
N ILE A 39 12.52 20.56 -23.69
CA ILE A 39 12.63 21.75 -22.84
C ILE A 39 12.70 23.04 -23.68
N GLY A 40 13.56 23.08 -24.71
CA GLY A 40 13.83 24.33 -25.45
C GLY A 40 13.95 24.17 -26.96
N GLY A 41 13.50 23.04 -27.52
CA GLY A 41 13.53 22.79 -28.95
C GLY A 41 14.90 22.38 -29.51
N PRO A 42 14.98 22.11 -30.82
CA PRO A 42 16.23 21.72 -31.49
C PRO A 42 17.31 22.79 -31.41
N GLU A 43 16.93 24.06 -31.31
CA GLU A 43 17.86 25.18 -31.21
C GLU A 43 18.63 25.17 -29.88
N LEU A 44 17.96 24.82 -28.78
CA LEU A 44 18.65 24.63 -27.51
C LEU A 44 19.63 23.46 -27.56
N LEU A 45 19.27 22.35 -28.20
CA LEU A 45 20.15 21.20 -28.37
C LEU A 45 21.43 21.57 -29.15
N ALA A 46 21.32 22.42 -30.18
CA ALA A 46 22.47 22.86 -30.96
C ALA A 46 23.48 23.70 -30.16
N LYS A 47 23.07 24.28 -29.02
CA LYS A 47 23.93 25.08 -28.13
C LYS A 47 24.79 24.22 -27.20
N PHE A 48 24.45 22.94 -27.01
CA PHE A 48 25.25 22.06 -26.18
C PHE A 48 26.54 21.62 -26.88
N PRO A 49 27.73 21.82 -26.27
CA PRO A 49 28.97 21.29 -26.83
C PRO A 49 28.91 19.76 -26.98
N PRO A 50 29.35 19.17 -28.11
CA PRO A 50 29.33 17.72 -28.30
C PRO A 50 30.08 16.95 -27.21
N ILE A 51 31.16 17.53 -26.68
CA ILE A 51 31.94 16.97 -25.58
C ILE A 51 31.14 16.93 -24.26
N PHE A 52 30.32 17.94 -23.99
CA PHE A 52 29.46 17.97 -22.81
C PHE A 52 28.47 16.81 -22.88
N ILE A 53 27.77 16.70 -24.00
CA ILE A 53 26.78 15.64 -24.23
C ILE A 53 27.43 14.25 -24.09
N HIS A 54 28.61 14.04 -24.69
CA HIS A 54 29.35 12.78 -24.56
C HIS A 54 29.69 12.43 -23.11
N ASN A 55 30.10 13.43 -22.31
CA ASN A 55 30.53 13.23 -20.93
C ASN A 55 29.38 12.92 -19.96
N LEU A 56 28.14 13.30 -20.28
CA LEU A 56 26.96 12.97 -19.46
C LEU A 56 26.83 11.46 -19.20
N TYR A 57 27.21 10.62 -20.16
CA TYR A 57 27.13 9.17 -19.96
C TYR A 57 28.11 8.66 -18.89
N GLU A 58 29.27 9.29 -18.73
CA GLU A 58 30.29 8.87 -17.78
C GLU A 58 29.90 9.21 -16.33
N VAL A 59 29.11 10.28 -16.15
CA VAL A 59 28.58 10.74 -14.85
C VAL A 59 27.11 10.36 -14.63
N ARG A 60 26.56 9.50 -15.49
CA ARG A 60 25.13 9.15 -15.44
C ARG A 60 24.75 8.49 -14.12
N TYR A 61 23.57 8.84 -13.63
CA TYR A 61 22.92 8.05 -12.61
C TYR A 61 22.44 6.71 -13.19
N PRO A 62 22.64 5.59 -12.48
CA PRO A 62 22.00 4.35 -12.86
C PRO A 62 20.49 4.47 -12.71
N VAL A 63 19.75 3.54 -13.30
CA VAL A 63 18.29 3.46 -13.09
C VAL A 63 18.02 3.27 -11.60
N LEU A 64 17.10 4.07 -11.05
CA LEU A 64 16.65 3.98 -9.66
C LEU A 64 16.25 2.54 -9.31
N LYS A 65 16.81 2.01 -8.22
CA LYS A 65 16.55 0.64 -7.76
C LYS A 65 16.34 0.58 -6.27
N ILE A 66 15.52 -0.39 -5.87
CA ILE A 66 15.41 -0.78 -4.46
C ILE A 66 16.44 -1.85 -4.14
N LYS A 67 17.15 -1.67 -3.02
CA LYS A 67 18.06 -2.64 -2.41
C LYS A 67 17.69 -2.90 -0.95
N ALA A 68 18.17 -4.01 -0.41
CA ALA A 68 18.09 -4.27 1.02
C ALA A 68 19.11 -3.38 1.75
N ALA A 69 18.71 -2.81 2.90
CA ALA A 69 19.64 -2.10 3.76
C ALA A 69 20.82 -3.00 4.21
N PRO A 70 22.02 -2.45 4.46
CA PRO A 70 23.14 -3.22 4.98
C PRO A 70 22.77 -4.01 6.24
N GLY A 71 23.13 -5.29 6.28
CA GLY A 71 22.81 -6.18 7.41
C GLY A 71 21.39 -6.74 7.43
N SER A 72 20.53 -6.34 6.50
CA SER A 72 19.17 -6.86 6.36
C SER A 72 19.14 -8.30 5.85
N GLU A 73 18.24 -9.13 6.42
CA GLU A 73 17.98 -10.51 5.98
C GLU A 73 16.94 -10.60 4.84
N MET A 74 16.64 -9.49 4.14
CA MET A 74 15.64 -9.49 3.08
C MET A 74 15.99 -10.43 1.93
N SER A 75 15.01 -11.24 1.52
CA SER A 75 15.19 -12.16 0.40
C SER A 75 15.25 -11.42 -0.95
N LYS A 76 15.99 -12.00 -1.92
CA LYS A 76 16.03 -11.47 -3.30
C LYS A 76 14.65 -11.42 -3.96
N ILE A 77 13.77 -12.35 -3.61
CA ILE A 77 12.39 -12.39 -4.12
C ILE A 77 11.63 -11.15 -3.64
N LYS A 78 11.75 -10.81 -2.35
CA LYS A 78 11.10 -9.62 -1.79
C LYS A 78 11.63 -8.34 -2.43
N ILE A 79 12.94 -8.21 -2.61
CA ILE A 79 13.53 -7.05 -3.33
C ILE A 79 13.04 -6.95 -4.79
N THR A 80 12.85 -8.09 -5.45
CA THR A 80 12.27 -8.11 -6.81
C THR A 80 10.81 -7.64 -6.80
N GLN A 81 10.02 -8.03 -5.80
CA GLN A 81 8.65 -7.56 -5.62
C GLN A 81 8.60 -6.04 -5.38
N PHE A 82 9.48 -5.52 -4.52
CA PHE A 82 9.63 -4.08 -4.28
C PHE A 82 9.92 -3.31 -5.57
N ASN A 83 10.94 -3.71 -6.32
CA ASN A 83 11.28 -3.05 -7.58
C ASN A 83 10.11 -3.12 -8.57
N LYS A 84 9.48 -4.29 -8.74
CA LYS A 84 8.34 -4.46 -9.65
C LYS A 84 7.18 -3.51 -9.28
N LEU A 85 6.79 -3.49 -8.01
CA LEU A 85 5.68 -2.65 -7.55
C LEU A 85 6.01 -1.17 -7.67
N MET A 86 7.22 -0.74 -7.29
CA MET A 86 7.67 0.64 -7.45
C MET A 86 7.61 1.07 -8.93
N TYR A 87 8.07 0.25 -9.86
CA TYR A 87 7.98 0.56 -11.30
C TYR A 87 6.53 0.63 -11.78
N GLN A 88 5.64 -0.23 -11.30
CA GLN A 88 4.21 -0.18 -11.63
C GLN A 88 3.57 1.11 -11.11
N LEU A 89 3.93 1.57 -9.91
CA LEU A 89 3.42 2.83 -9.35
C LEU A 89 3.97 4.06 -10.08
N MET A 90 5.16 3.97 -10.67
CA MET A 90 5.72 5.03 -11.52
C MET A 90 5.19 5.01 -12.96
N GLU A 91 4.52 3.93 -13.37
CA GLU A 91 4.00 3.79 -14.73
C GLU A 91 2.83 4.75 -14.96
N GLY A 92 2.86 5.50 -16.06
CA GLY A 92 1.86 6.53 -16.36
C GLY A 92 2.05 7.86 -15.63
N ILE A 93 3.07 7.98 -14.77
CA ILE A 93 3.45 9.27 -14.17
C ILE A 93 4.43 9.98 -15.11
N ASP A 94 4.00 11.16 -15.56
CA ASP A 94 4.74 12.03 -16.45
C ASP A 94 5.12 13.34 -15.74
N ILE A 95 6.30 13.86 -16.08
CA ILE A 95 6.83 15.14 -15.60
C ILE A 95 6.58 16.17 -16.67
N GLU A 96 5.81 17.20 -16.33
CA GLU A 96 5.48 18.31 -17.21
C GLU A 96 6.53 19.43 -17.11
N PHE A 97 6.99 19.91 -18.27
CA PHE A 97 7.84 21.08 -18.40
C PHE A 97 6.99 22.37 -18.54
N GLU A 98 7.59 23.55 -18.45
CA GLU A 98 6.89 24.84 -18.44
C GLU A 98 6.17 25.13 -19.76
N ASN A 99 6.60 24.47 -20.84
CA ASN A 99 6.00 24.55 -22.16
C ASN A 99 4.91 23.49 -22.40
N GLY A 100 4.50 22.73 -21.37
CA GLY A 100 3.48 21.68 -21.44
C GLY A 100 3.96 20.35 -22.04
N ASN A 101 5.21 20.25 -22.47
CA ASN A 101 5.77 18.95 -22.89
C ASN A 101 6.00 18.05 -21.68
N THR A 102 5.84 16.73 -21.86
CA THR A 102 6.02 15.76 -20.78
C THR A 102 7.11 14.74 -21.06
N ILE A 103 7.69 14.18 -19.99
CA ILE A 103 8.52 12.96 -20.04
C ILE A 103 8.14 11.97 -18.94
N PRO A 104 8.32 10.66 -19.14
CA PRO A 104 8.07 9.70 -18.07
C PRO A 104 8.95 9.95 -16.84
N LEU A 105 8.39 9.82 -15.63
CA LEU A 105 9.13 9.95 -14.37
C LEU A 105 10.38 9.06 -14.34
N THR A 106 10.29 7.84 -14.87
CA THR A 106 11.44 6.91 -14.95
C THR A 106 12.60 7.41 -15.80
N TRP A 107 12.37 8.30 -16.77
CA TRP A 107 13.43 8.93 -17.55
C TRP A 107 14.00 10.13 -16.80
N TYR A 108 13.14 10.85 -16.09
CA TYR A 108 13.56 11.96 -15.26
C TYR A 108 14.52 11.48 -14.16
N LEU A 109 14.17 10.42 -13.42
CA LEU A 109 14.93 9.88 -12.28
C LEU A 109 16.31 9.29 -12.62
N SER A 110 16.68 9.22 -13.91
CA SER A 110 18.04 8.87 -14.34
C SER A 110 18.61 9.92 -15.29
N GLU A 111 18.13 9.97 -16.53
CA GLU A 111 18.65 10.85 -17.58
C GLU A 111 18.34 12.33 -17.30
N GLY A 112 17.13 12.63 -16.83
CA GLY A 112 16.73 13.99 -16.45
C GLY A 112 17.63 14.55 -15.35
N LEU A 113 17.70 13.88 -14.21
CA LEU A 113 18.55 14.28 -13.07
C LEU A 113 20.02 14.43 -13.46
N THR A 114 20.57 13.48 -14.23
CA THR A 114 21.97 13.60 -14.70
C THR A 114 22.17 14.92 -15.46
N LEU A 115 21.24 15.25 -16.37
CA LEU A 115 21.30 16.47 -17.16
C LEU A 115 21.11 17.72 -16.30
N MET A 116 20.10 17.75 -15.43
CA MET A 116 19.81 18.88 -14.54
C MET A 116 21.01 19.20 -13.65
N ASP A 117 21.64 18.19 -13.05
CA ASP A 117 22.78 18.36 -12.15
C ASP A 117 23.99 18.91 -12.88
N CYS A 118 24.28 18.37 -14.08
CA CYS A 118 25.40 18.83 -14.91
C CYS A 118 25.18 20.26 -15.44
N VAL A 119 23.95 20.62 -15.83
CA VAL A 119 23.62 21.99 -16.24
C VAL A 119 23.69 22.95 -15.05
N GLY A 120 23.26 22.51 -13.86
CA GLY A 120 23.36 23.29 -12.62
C GLY A 120 24.81 23.70 -12.30
N GLU A 121 25.77 22.83 -12.59
CA GLU A 121 27.21 23.07 -12.40
C GLU A 121 27.86 23.97 -13.46
N ILE A 122 27.16 24.37 -14.52
CA ILE A 122 27.72 25.29 -15.51
C ILE A 122 28.09 26.61 -14.83
N ASN A 123 29.38 26.95 -14.91
CA ASN A 123 29.91 28.22 -14.45
C ASN A 123 29.85 29.25 -15.57
N VAL A 124 28.79 30.06 -15.55
CA VAL A 124 28.54 31.10 -16.56
C VAL A 124 29.56 32.24 -16.54
N LEU A 125 30.37 32.38 -15.48
CA LEU A 125 31.45 33.37 -15.45
C LEU A 125 32.63 32.93 -16.33
N THR A 126 32.85 31.63 -16.44
CA THR A 126 33.92 31.06 -17.27
C THR A 126 33.48 30.76 -18.69
N ASP A 127 32.18 30.56 -18.90
CA ASP A 127 31.60 30.30 -20.21
C ASP A 127 30.24 31.02 -20.37
N PRO A 128 30.27 32.33 -20.69
CA PRO A 128 29.06 33.15 -20.82
C PRO A 128 28.09 32.66 -21.89
N ASP A 129 28.59 31.96 -22.91
CA ASP A 129 27.81 31.45 -24.03
C ASP A 129 26.85 30.32 -23.59
N LEU A 130 27.10 29.70 -22.42
CA LEU A 130 26.23 28.67 -21.83
C LEU A 130 25.18 29.24 -20.87
N SER A 131 25.13 30.55 -20.66
CA SER A 131 24.15 31.21 -19.77
C SER A 131 22.71 30.97 -20.21
N GLU A 132 22.46 30.95 -21.50
CA GLU A 132 21.15 30.67 -22.07
C GLU A 132 20.69 29.24 -21.76
N ILE A 133 21.60 28.25 -21.85
CA ILE A 133 21.30 26.87 -21.46
C ILE A 133 20.85 26.83 -20.01
N LYS A 134 21.62 27.44 -19.10
CA LYS A 134 21.28 27.44 -17.67
C LYS A 134 19.92 28.09 -17.38
N THR A 135 19.54 29.09 -18.17
CA THR A 135 18.26 29.80 -18.04
C THR A 135 17.07 28.88 -18.33
N HIS A 136 17.13 28.09 -19.41
CA HIS A 136 16.08 27.12 -19.75
C HIS A 136 15.90 26.01 -18.70
N PHE A 137 16.94 25.72 -17.91
CA PHE A 137 16.93 24.64 -16.93
C PHE A 137 16.63 25.11 -15.50
N LEU A 138 16.67 26.42 -15.23
CA LEU A 138 16.44 27.02 -13.91
C LEU A 138 15.17 26.50 -13.19
N PRO A 139 14.03 26.28 -13.88
CA PRO A 139 12.82 25.75 -13.25
C PRO A 139 12.93 24.31 -12.73
N TYR A 140 13.99 23.59 -13.09
CA TYR A 140 14.15 22.14 -12.81
C TYR A 140 15.40 21.81 -11.99
N LEU A 141 16.21 22.82 -11.63
CA LEU A 141 17.37 22.64 -10.76
C LEU A 141 16.93 22.33 -9.32
N HIS A 142 17.86 21.84 -8.48
CA HIS A 142 17.57 21.38 -7.11
C HIS A 142 16.77 22.36 -6.23
N ASP A 143 17.02 23.66 -6.35
CA ASP A 143 16.35 24.68 -5.53
C ASP A 143 14.95 25.05 -6.05
N SER A 144 14.53 24.47 -7.17
CA SER A 144 13.27 24.79 -7.81
C SER A 144 12.08 24.15 -7.10
N LYS A 145 10.89 24.71 -7.32
CA LYS A 145 9.63 24.12 -6.86
C LYS A 145 9.40 22.75 -7.51
N ALA A 146 9.65 22.63 -8.82
CA ALA A 146 9.46 21.37 -9.54
C ALA A 146 10.32 20.24 -8.96
N HIS A 147 11.56 20.53 -8.57
CA HIS A 147 12.41 19.54 -7.91
C HIS A 147 11.82 19.08 -6.57
N ARG A 148 11.39 20.01 -5.70
CA ARG A 148 10.74 19.65 -4.42
C ARG A 148 9.45 18.84 -4.60
N ASP A 149 8.58 19.24 -5.52
CA ASP A 149 7.32 18.53 -5.78
C ASP A 149 7.61 17.08 -6.23
N LEU A 150 8.67 16.87 -7.03
CA LEU A 150 9.11 15.55 -7.45
C LEU A 150 9.72 14.72 -6.31
N GLN A 151 10.47 15.36 -5.42
CA GLN A 151 11.02 14.73 -4.23
C GLN A 151 9.89 14.18 -3.34
N ASP A 152 8.87 14.99 -3.09
CA ASP A 152 7.68 14.59 -2.33
C ASP A 152 6.94 13.45 -3.04
N GLY A 153 6.78 13.53 -4.37
CA GLY A 153 6.19 12.46 -5.18
C GLY A 153 6.96 11.15 -5.07
N LEU A 154 8.29 11.18 -5.10
CA LEU A 154 9.12 9.98 -4.94
C LEU A 154 8.99 9.38 -3.54
N VAL A 155 9.02 10.21 -2.49
CA VAL A 155 8.80 9.77 -1.10
C VAL A 155 7.44 9.10 -0.97
N GLN A 156 6.39 9.66 -1.58
CA GLN A 156 5.06 9.06 -1.58
C GLN A 156 5.06 7.70 -2.28
N ILE A 157 5.62 7.58 -3.49
CA ILE A 157 5.67 6.30 -4.24
C ILE A 157 6.39 5.21 -3.43
N VAL A 158 7.53 5.54 -2.83
CA VAL A 158 8.32 4.60 -2.04
C VAL A 158 7.59 4.22 -0.74
N THR A 159 6.96 5.18 -0.07
CA THR A 159 6.15 4.94 1.13
C THR A 159 4.96 4.02 0.81
N HIS A 160 4.25 4.26 -0.29
CA HIS A 160 3.15 3.40 -0.74
C HIS A 160 3.65 1.99 -1.08
N THR A 161 4.82 1.86 -1.72
CA THR A 161 5.43 0.56 -1.99
C THR A 161 5.70 -0.21 -0.70
N CYS A 162 6.27 0.45 0.32
CA CYS A 162 6.52 -0.15 1.63
C CYS A 162 5.23 -0.59 2.32
N ARG A 163 4.21 0.28 2.32
CA ARG A 163 2.89 0.00 2.90
C ARG A 163 2.24 -1.19 2.21
N LEU A 164 2.14 -1.21 0.89
CA LEU A 164 1.50 -2.30 0.13
C LEU A 164 2.16 -3.66 0.33
N LEU A 165 3.48 -3.70 0.60
CA LEU A 165 4.22 -4.95 0.81
C LEU A 165 4.37 -5.35 2.28
N ALA A 166 3.91 -4.53 3.22
CA ALA A 166 3.95 -4.78 4.66
C ALA A 166 2.93 -5.85 5.09
N ASP A 167 3.30 -6.65 6.10
CA ASP A 167 2.42 -7.61 6.76
C ASP A 167 2.89 -7.78 8.22
N TYR A 168 2.04 -7.47 9.20
CA TYR A 168 2.38 -7.65 10.62
C TYR A 168 2.70 -9.10 11.00
N ASN A 169 2.18 -10.09 10.26
CA ASN A 169 2.53 -11.49 10.50
C ASN A 169 3.94 -11.85 10.00
N ASP A 170 4.55 -11.01 9.15
CA ASP A 170 5.90 -11.17 8.60
C ASP A 170 6.80 -9.98 9.01
N GLN A 171 6.76 -8.89 8.23
CA GLN A 171 7.57 -7.69 8.41
C GLN A 171 6.84 -6.46 7.90
N ILE A 172 7.09 -5.33 8.54
CA ILE A 172 6.79 -4.01 7.97
C ILE A 172 8.09 -3.37 7.48
N TYR A 173 8.00 -2.29 6.71
CA TYR A 173 9.15 -1.73 5.99
C TYR A 173 9.18 -0.21 6.12
N SER A 174 10.40 0.33 6.21
CA SER A 174 10.69 1.74 5.94
C SER A 174 11.77 1.85 4.86
N ALA A 175 11.88 3.02 4.26
CA ALA A 175 12.81 3.27 3.18
C ALA A 175 13.72 4.44 3.50
N ASP A 176 14.99 4.29 3.20
CA ASP A 176 15.98 5.34 3.21
C ASP A 176 16.25 5.77 1.76
N LEU A 177 15.98 7.04 1.48
CA LEU A 177 16.16 7.69 0.19
C LEU A 177 17.42 8.57 0.15
N SER A 178 18.18 8.65 1.24
CA SER A 178 19.34 9.54 1.39
C SER A 178 20.43 9.29 0.35
N ASP A 179 20.54 8.05 -0.14
CA ASP A 179 21.51 7.65 -1.17
C ASP A 179 21.05 7.95 -2.62
N THR A 180 19.86 8.51 -2.80
CA THR A 180 19.39 8.93 -4.13
C THR A 180 19.94 10.32 -4.47
N PRO A 181 20.24 10.62 -5.76
CA PRO A 181 20.71 11.94 -6.20
C PRO A 181 19.80 13.10 -5.78
N TYR A 182 18.51 12.81 -5.54
CA TYR A 182 17.54 13.77 -5.03
C TYR A 182 17.90 14.30 -3.63
N PHE A 183 18.43 13.45 -2.76
CA PHE A 183 18.75 13.79 -1.37
C PHE A 183 20.25 13.97 -1.16
N ALA A 184 21.08 13.30 -1.97
CA ALA A 184 22.53 13.43 -2.00
C ALA A 184 23.02 13.66 -3.43
N ARG A 185 23.14 14.93 -3.81
CA ARG A 185 23.64 15.34 -5.13
C ARG A 185 24.97 14.67 -5.45
N PHE A 186 25.10 14.15 -6.67
CA PHE A 186 26.26 13.40 -7.16
C PHE A 186 26.49 12.02 -6.51
N ASN A 187 25.54 11.48 -5.74
CA ASN A 187 25.63 10.09 -5.29
C ASN A 187 25.46 9.13 -6.49
N PRO A 188 26.47 8.31 -6.83
CA PRO A 188 26.44 7.49 -8.04
C PRO A 188 25.57 6.24 -7.91
N GLN A 189 25.03 5.92 -6.73
CA GLN A 189 24.33 4.65 -6.50
C GLN A 189 22.87 4.67 -6.99
N ASN A 190 22.17 5.80 -6.88
CA ASN A 190 20.73 5.96 -7.18
C ASN A 190 19.90 4.78 -6.66
N ASP A 191 20.08 4.46 -5.38
CA ASP A 191 19.43 3.35 -4.71
C ASP A 191 18.54 3.84 -3.58
N ILE A 192 17.44 3.13 -3.36
CA ILE A 192 16.59 3.23 -2.17
C ILE A 192 16.86 2.00 -1.31
N LEU A 193 17.21 2.21 -0.04
CA LEU A 193 17.48 1.13 0.89
C LEU A 193 16.23 0.81 1.71
N ILE A 194 15.83 -0.47 1.74
CA ILE A 194 14.67 -0.90 2.52
C ILE A 194 15.12 -1.54 3.83
N HIS A 195 14.53 -1.04 4.92
CA HIS A 195 14.73 -1.50 6.29
C HIS A 195 13.52 -2.33 6.72
N PRO A 196 13.68 -3.66 6.91
CA PRO A 196 12.62 -4.50 7.43
C PRO A 196 12.54 -4.43 8.96
N PHE A 197 11.32 -4.42 9.49
CA PHE A 197 11.04 -4.49 10.93
C PHE A 197 10.18 -5.72 11.22
N LYS A 198 10.78 -6.70 11.90
CA LYS A 198 10.06 -7.87 12.43
C LYS A 198 9.34 -7.46 13.71
N GLN A 199 8.05 -7.76 13.79
CA GLN A 199 7.24 -7.42 14.95
C GLN A 199 7.59 -8.29 16.15
N GLU A 200 7.73 -7.67 17.32
CA GLU A 200 7.90 -8.40 18.57
C GLU A 200 6.60 -9.13 18.95
N ARG A 201 6.75 -10.43 19.25
CA ARG A 201 5.63 -11.29 19.64
C ARG A 201 5.65 -11.47 21.16
N HIS A 202 4.58 -11.03 21.81
CA HIS A 202 4.38 -11.12 23.25
C HIS A 202 3.34 -12.19 23.58
N GLN A 203 3.57 -12.93 24.66
CA GLN A 203 2.56 -13.83 25.22
C GLN A 203 1.72 -13.05 26.23
N ILE A 204 0.41 -12.97 26.00
CA ILE A 204 -0.54 -12.30 26.89
C ILE A 204 -1.50 -13.35 27.45
N MET A 205 -1.61 -13.40 28.78
CA MET A 205 -2.57 -14.24 29.47
C MET A 205 -3.96 -13.60 29.40
N LEU A 206 -4.87 -14.22 28.63
CA LEU A 206 -6.28 -13.84 28.56
C LEU A 206 -7.12 -14.83 29.38
N LYS A 207 -8.40 -14.52 29.60
CA LYS A 207 -9.31 -15.41 30.38
C LYS A 207 -9.46 -16.81 29.76
N ASP A 208 -9.34 -16.91 28.44
CA ASP A 208 -9.44 -18.13 27.62
C ASP A 208 -8.07 -18.73 27.26
N GLY A 209 -7.02 -18.33 28.00
CA GLY A 209 -5.67 -18.86 27.88
C GLY A 209 -4.64 -17.88 27.33
N VAL A 210 -3.43 -18.37 27.14
CA VAL A 210 -2.32 -17.58 26.59
C VAL A 210 -2.55 -17.36 25.10
N ARG A 211 -2.36 -16.12 24.64
CA ARG A 211 -2.39 -15.74 23.22
C ARG A 211 -1.13 -14.98 22.86
N THR A 212 -0.62 -15.23 21.66
CA THR A 212 0.43 -14.41 21.07
C THR A 212 -0.17 -13.14 20.49
N ALA A 213 0.45 -12.01 20.80
CA ALA A 213 0.05 -10.69 20.36
C ALA A 213 1.26 -9.84 19.95
N ILE A 214 1.01 -8.87 19.08
CA ILE A 214 1.96 -7.89 18.59
C ILE A 214 1.60 -6.54 19.18
N ARG A 215 2.58 -5.76 19.63
CA ARG A 215 2.37 -4.36 20.01
C ARG A 215 2.18 -3.53 18.74
N LEU A 216 1.08 -2.79 18.65
CA LEU A 216 0.79 -1.99 17.46
C LEU A 216 1.72 -0.79 17.35
N GLY A 217 2.30 -0.64 16.17
CA GLY A 217 3.26 0.38 15.83
C GLY A 217 3.59 0.37 14.35
N TRP A 218 4.16 1.45 13.83
CA TRP A 218 4.61 1.53 12.45
C TRP A 218 6.06 1.99 12.37
N ALA A 219 6.67 1.81 11.21
CA ALA A 219 8.02 2.31 10.99
C ALA A 219 7.97 3.82 10.68
N SER A 220 8.77 4.60 11.39
CA SER A 220 8.88 6.05 11.24
C SER A 220 9.81 6.45 10.09
N PRO A 221 9.79 7.73 9.66
CA PRO A 221 10.78 8.28 8.74
C PRO A 221 12.21 8.19 9.27
N ASP A 222 12.40 8.18 10.59
CA ASP A 222 13.72 8.05 11.24
C ASP A 222 14.23 6.60 11.28
N LEU A 223 13.55 5.68 10.58
CA LEU A 223 13.88 4.25 10.50
C LEU A 223 13.79 3.54 11.86
N GLU A 224 12.85 3.97 12.70
CA GLU A 224 12.56 3.37 14.01
C GLU A 224 11.13 2.83 14.09
N MET A 225 10.87 1.91 15.02
CA MET A 225 9.51 1.46 15.33
C MET A 225 8.84 2.43 16.29
N GLU A 226 7.82 3.14 15.81
CA GLU A 226 6.95 3.98 16.63
C GLU A 226 5.73 3.18 17.08
N TYR A 227 5.60 3.01 18.39
CA TYR A 227 4.47 2.30 18.99
C TYR A 227 3.36 3.25 19.41
N TYR A 228 2.12 2.82 19.19
CA TYR A 228 0.94 3.63 19.50
C TYR A 228 0.34 3.24 20.85
N ASN A 229 -0.07 4.26 21.60
CA ASN A 229 -0.74 4.13 22.88
C ASN A 229 -2.13 4.79 22.79
N VAL A 230 -3.14 4.17 23.41
CA VAL A 230 -4.53 4.64 23.36
C VAL A 230 -5.04 4.88 24.77
N LYS A 231 -5.73 6.00 24.98
CA LYS A 231 -6.41 6.28 26.24
C LYS A 231 -7.59 5.32 26.43
N PRO A 232 -7.69 4.60 27.57
CA PRO A 232 -8.81 3.70 27.82
C PRO A 232 -10.19 4.37 27.71
N SER A 233 -10.30 5.64 28.13
CA SER A 233 -11.58 6.38 28.05
C SER A 233 -12.11 6.57 26.63
N LEU A 234 -11.23 6.67 25.62
CA LEU A 234 -11.62 6.77 24.21
C LEU A 234 -12.33 5.51 23.70
N LEU A 235 -12.17 4.40 24.41
CA LEU A 235 -12.78 3.10 24.13
C LEU A 235 -13.88 2.74 25.14
N GLY A 236 -14.29 3.68 26.00
CA GLY A 236 -15.37 3.50 26.96
C GLY A 236 -14.97 2.80 28.27
N PHE A 237 -13.69 2.48 28.46
CA PHE A 237 -13.23 1.91 29.74
C PHE A 237 -13.20 2.99 30.81
N LYS A 238 -13.82 2.70 31.95
CA LYS A 238 -13.71 3.53 33.15
C LYS A 238 -12.47 3.11 33.93
N THR A 239 -11.46 3.98 33.98
CA THR A 239 -10.29 3.79 34.82
C THR A 239 -10.50 4.54 36.15
N PRO A 240 -10.33 3.89 37.32
CA PRO A 240 -10.53 4.53 38.62
C PRO A 240 -9.43 5.55 38.99
N GLY A 241 -8.48 5.83 38.09
CA GLY A 241 -7.35 6.74 38.28
C GLY A 241 -7.15 7.66 37.08
N LEU A 242 -5.88 8.01 36.80
CA LEU A 242 -5.54 8.83 35.64
C LEU A 242 -5.78 8.06 34.32
N ASP A 243 -6.42 8.71 33.35
CA ASP A 243 -6.65 8.18 32.00
C ASP A 243 -5.38 8.32 31.13
N ILE A 244 -4.35 7.57 31.52
CA ILE A 244 -3.04 7.54 30.87
C ILE A 244 -3.13 6.67 29.61
N PRO A 245 -2.57 7.09 28.46
CA PRO A 245 -2.47 6.26 27.28
C PRO A 245 -1.77 4.92 27.57
N LEU A 246 -2.44 3.81 27.25
CA LEU A 246 -1.92 2.46 27.45
C LEU A 246 -1.42 1.86 26.14
N GLN A 247 -0.48 0.92 26.24
CA GLN A 247 0.02 0.20 25.09
C GLN A 247 -1.10 -0.63 24.44
N LEU A 248 -1.19 -0.55 23.12
CA LEU A 248 -2.16 -1.29 22.33
C LEU A 248 -1.51 -2.52 21.69
N TYR A 249 -2.14 -3.67 21.86
CA TYR A 249 -1.72 -4.94 21.30
C TYR A 249 -2.81 -5.52 20.42
N ILE A 250 -2.43 -6.28 19.40
CA ILE A 250 -3.34 -7.09 18.59
C ILE A 250 -2.92 -8.56 18.62
N THR A 251 -3.86 -9.46 18.85
CA THR A 251 -3.57 -10.90 18.78
C THR A 251 -3.38 -11.35 17.34
N ILE A 252 -2.53 -12.37 17.13
CA ILE A 252 -2.36 -12.98 15.79
C ILE A 252 -3.71 -13.49 15.25
N HIS A 253 -4.55 -14.04 16.14
CA HIS A 253 -5.90 -14.47 15.78
C HIS A 253 -6.77 -13.34 15.20
N ALA A 254 -6.69 -12.13 15.77
CA ALA A 254 -7.43 -10.98 15.23
C ALA A 254 -6.95 -10.56 13.84
N LEU A 255 -5.63 -10.60 13.60
CA LEU A 255 -5.06 -10.32 12.27
C LEU A 255 -5.49 -11.37 11.24
N ASP A 256 -5.45 -12.64 11.62
CA ASP A 256 -5.87 -13.74 10.75
C ASP A 256 -7.36 -13.64 10.40
N ARG A 257 -8.22 -13.35 11.40
CA ARG A 257 -9.66 -13.10 11.17
C ARG A 257 -9.87 -11.89 10.27
N LEU A 258 -9.16 -10.78 10.48
CA LEU A 258 -9.27 -9.61 9.61
C LEU A 258 -8.92 -9.96 8.16
N LYS A 259 -7.80 -10.67 7.97
CA LYS A 259 -7.34 -11.10 6.64
C LYS A 259 -8.31 -12.05 5.96
N GLU A 260 -8.80 -13.05 6.67
CA GLU A 260 -9.77 -14.02 6.15
C GLU A 260 -11.09 -13.35 5.75
N ARG A 261 -11.59 -12.42 6.58
CA ARG A 261 -12.93 -11.84 6.38
C ARG A 261 -12.96 -10.66 5.41
N VAL A 262 -11.88 -9.91 5.29
CA VAL A 262 -11.81 -8.73 4.40
C VAL A 262 -11.05 -9.04 3.11
N ASN A 263 -9.95 -9.81 3.19
CA ASN A 263 -9.15 -10.31 2.04
C ASN A 263 -8.67 -9.23 1.05
N ILE A 264 -8.34 -8.02 1.52
CA ILE A 264 -7.59 -7.03 0.73
C ILE A 264 -6.09 -7.12 1.06
N THR A 265 -5.26 -6.34 0.38
CA THR A 265 -3.81 -6.26 0.64
C THR A 265 -3.49 -6.06 2.13
N PRO A 266 -2.71 -6.96 2.78
CA PRO A 266 -2.43 -6.92 4.22
C PRO A 266 -1.93 -5.57 4.73
N GLY A 267 -0.98 -4.97 4.03
CA GLY A 267 -0.44 -3.68 4.41
C GLY A 267 -1.47 -2.56 4.49
N VAL A 268 -2.43 -2.53 3.55
CA VAL A 268 -3.56 -1.57 3.55
C VAL A 268 -4.47 -1.84 4.74
N MET A 269 -4.82 -3.11 5.02
CA MET A 269 -5.63 -3.45 6.20
C MET A 269 -4.97 -3.01 7.50
N HIS A 270 -3.67 -3.24 7.63
CA HIS A 270 -2.89 -2.91 8.81
C HIS A 270 -2.75 -1.41 9.02
N GLU A 271 -2.61 -0.65 7.94
CA GLU A 271 -2.63 0.82 7.97
C GLU A 271 -4.00 1.35 8.44
N ILE A 272 -5.10 0.85 7.87
CA ILE A 272 -6.46 1.23 8.29
C ILE A 272 -6.70 0.87 9.76
N LEU A 273 -6.23 -0.31 10.20
CA LEU A 273 -6.25 -0.73 11.60
C LEU A 273 -5.55 0.32 12.49
N LEU A 274 -4.35 0.76 12.13
CA LEU A 274 -3.64 1.78 12.91
C LEU A 274 -4.38 3.11 12.92
N LEU A 275 -4.80 3.59 11.75
CA LEU A 275 -5.52 4.86 11.60
C LEU A 275 -6.83 4.87 12.42
N THR A 276 -7.48 3.72 12.58
CA THR A 276 -8.67 3.57 13.45
C THR A 276 -8.38 3.96 14.90
N PHE A 277 -7.21 3.58 15.42
CA PHE A 277 -6.82 3.82 16.81
C PHE A 277 -6.07 5.15 17.03
N LEU A 278 -5.70 5.85 15.96
CA LEU A 278 -5.04 7.17 16.02
C LEU A 278 -6.02 8.35 16.02
N GLN A 279 -7.33 8.09 15.90
CA GLN A 279 -8.33 9.14 15.87
C GLN A 279 -8.53 9.79 17.25
N ASP A 280 -8.74 11.10 17.28
CA ASP A 280 -9.11 11.83 18.49
C ASP A 280 -10.42 11.32 19.12
N LYS A 281 -11.30 10.76 18.28
CA LYS A 281 -12.53 10.08 18.69
C LYS A 281 -12.58 8.75 17.97
N ILE A 282 -12.59 7.66 18.74
CA ILE A 282 -12.65 6.31 18.19
C ILE A 282 -14.10 5.85 18.22
N PRO A 283 -14.78 5.67 17.06
CA PRO A 283 -16.13 5.17 17.03
C PRO A 283 -16.17 3.74 17.59
N HIS A 284 -16.95 3.55 18.64
CA HIS A 284 -17.04 2.25 19.30
C HIS A 284 -18.39 2.07 20.00
N ARG A 285 -18.70 0.82 20.33
CA ARG A 285 -19.81 0.46 21.21
C ARG A 285 -19.29 -0.25 22.45
N TRP A 286 -19.66 0.27 23.61
CA TRP A 286 -19.27 -0.31 24.89
C TRP A 286 -20.28 -1.37 25.36
N SER A 287 -19.80 -2.54 25.76
CA SER A 287 -20.63 -3.66 26.24
C SER A 287 -20.55 -3.89 27.75
N GLY A 288 -19.85 -3.03 28.50
CA GLY A 288 -19.62 -3.20 29.93
C GLY A 288 -18.27 -3.83 30.30
N SER A 289 -17.70 -4.68 29.43
CA SER A 289 -16.39 -5.30 29.68
C SER A 289 -15.43 -5.27 28.48
N GLU A 290 -15.95 -4.93 27.31
CA GLU A 290 -15.19 -4.82 26.07
C GLU A 290 -15.75 -3.71 25.20
N SER A 291 -14.87 -3.17 24.36
CA SER A 291 -15.18 -2.14 23.38
C SER A 291 -15.20 -2.75 21.99
N HIS A 292 -16.29 -2.57 21.27
CA HIS A 292 -16.45 -2.97 19.87
C HIS A 292 -16.15 -1.76 19.01
N VAL A 293 -14.89 -1.64 18.57
CA VAL A 293 -14.38 -0.51 17.80
C VAL A 293 -14.72 -0.70 16.34
N ASP A 294 -15.35 0.29 15.72
CA ASP A 294 -15.73 0.22 14.31
C ASP A 294 -14.49 0.16 13.43
N PHE A 295 -14.47 -0.78 12.50
CA PHE A 295 -13.47 -0.86 11.43
C PHE A 295 -14.15 -0.51 10.12
N CYS A 296 -13.68 0.59 9.50
CA CYS A 296 -14.24 1.14 8.28
C CYS A 296 -13.22 1.11 7.15
N ILE A 297 -13.67 0.81 5.95
CA ILE A 297 -12.88 0.92 4.72
C ILE A 297 -13.62 1.90 3.82
N ALA A 298 -12.92 2.96 3.39
CA ALA A 298 -13.51 4.06 2.61
C ALA A 298 -14.83 4.56 3.20
N ASP A 299 -14.79 4.87 4.50
CA ASP A 299 -15.93 5.35 5.31
C ASP A 299 -17.11 4.38 5.47
N GLU A 300 -17.04 3.19 4.87
CA GLU A 300 -18.05 2.16 5.02
C GLU A 300 -17.64 1.16 6.10
N LYS A 301 -18.53 0.95 7.07
CA LYS A 301 -18.29 0.02 8.17
C LYS A 301 -18.25 -1.42 7.65
N VAL A 302 -17.20 -2.15 8.03
CA VAL A 302 -16.95 -3.54 7.61
C VAL A 302 -17.07 -4.51 8.78
N GLY A 303 -16.75 -4.07 9.98
CA GLY A 303 -16.82 -4.91 11.16
C GLY A 303 -16.38 -4.18 12.42
N TYR A 304 -15.98 -4.97 13.41
CA TYR A 304 -15.55 -4.51 14.72
C TYR A 304 -14.24 -5.16 15.14
N PHE A 305 -13.34 -4.36 15.71
CA PHE A 305 -12.28 -4.87 16.57
C PHE A 305 -12.80 -4.98 18.00
N VAL A 306 -12.68 -6.16 18.60
CA VAL A 306 -13.07 -6.37 20.00
C VAL A 306 -11.87 -6.12 20.89
N VAL A 307 -11.93 -5.03 21.65
CA VAL A 307 -10.86 -4.57 22.53
C VAL A 307 -11.21 -4.83 23.98
N ARG A 308 -10.24 -5.36 24.74
CA ARG A 308 -10.35 -5.54 26.20
C ARG A 308 -9.16 -4.94 26.93
N LEU A 309 -9.43 -4.44 28.13
CA LEU A 309 -8.40 -4.05 29.08
C LEU A 309 -7.91 -5.29 29.84
N HIS A 310 -6.62 -5.57 29.75
CA HIS A 310 -5.96 -6.69 30.41
C HIS A 310 -4.78 -6.16 31.25
N GLY A 311 -5.02 -5.94 32.54
CA GLY A 311 -4.07 -5.26 33.41
C GLY A 311 -3.86 -3.82 32.95
N ASP A 312 -2.63 -3.50 32.54
CA ASP A 312 -2.18 -2.21 32.04
C ASP A 312 -2.11 -2.14 30.50
N LYS A 313 -2.71 -3.11 29.79
CA LYS A 313 -2.65 -3.23 28.33
C LYS A 313 -4.03 -3.25 27.70
N LEU A 314 -4.16 -2.59 26.55
CA LEU A 314 -5.31 -2.73 25.67
C LEU A 314 -5.01 -3.83 24.64
N VAL A 315 -5.92 -4.78 24.47
CA VAL A 315 -5.72 -5.94 23.60
C VAL A 315 -6.90 -6.09 22.64
N VAL A 316 -6.62 -5.97 21.34
CA VAL A 316 -7.51 -6.36 20.24
C VAL A 316 -7.51 -7.88 20.12
N ARG A 317 -8.60 -8.50 20.53
CA ARG A 317 -8.70 -9.96 20.69
C ARG A 317 -9.17 -10.70 19.46
N THR A 318 -10.03 -10.06 18.68
CA THR A 318 -10.58 -10.64 17.46
C THR A 318 -11.10 -9.52 16.56
N PHE A 319 -11.35 -9.87 15.30
CA PHE A 319 -12.11 -9.08 14.36
C PHE A 319 -13.44 -9.78 14.07
N LEU A 320 -14.54 -9.05 14.20
CA LEU A 320 -15.89 -9.53 13.88
C LEU A 320 -16.40 -8.80 12.63
N PHE A 321 -16.65 -9.56 11.56
CA PHE A 321 -17.28 -9.03 10.36
C PHE A 321 -18.75 -8.67 10.66
N LEU A 322 -19.33 -7.68 9.98
CA LEU A 322 -20.66 -7.15 10.33
C LEU A 322 -21.76 -8.21 10.44
N THR A 323 -21.74 -9.27 9.64
CA THR A 323 -22.76 -10.33 9.65
C THR A 323 -22.50 -11.43 10.68
N ASN A 324 -21.32 -11.46 11.32
CA ASN A 324 -20.97 -12.48 12.32
C ASN A 324 -21.93 -12.47 13.50
N ASN A 325 -22.00 -13.59 14.21
CA ASN A 325 -22.62 -13.58 15.53
C ASN A 325 -21.80 -12.68 16.48
N ASP A 326 -22.45 -12.21 17.54
CA ASP A 326 -21.88 -11.26 18.50
C ASP A 326 -21.68 -9.83 17.95
N THR A 327 -22.13 -9.55 16.73
CA THR A 327 -22.34 -8.18 16.23
C THR A 327 -23.83 -7.83 16.24
N PHE A 328 -24.16 -6.55 16.40
CA PHE A 328 -25.55 -6.10 16.44
C PHE A 328 -26.28 -6.39 15.11
N GLU A 329 -25.59 -6.14 14.00
CA GLU A 329 -26.09 -6.34 12.66
C GLU A 329 -26.25 -7.84 12.35
N GLY A 330 -25.30 -8.67 12.78
CA GLY A 330 -25.36 -10.12 12.60
C GLY A 330 -26.41 -10.81 13.49
N GLU A 331 -26.63 -10.35 14.72
CA GLU A 331 -27.74 -10.81 15.58
C GLU A 331 -29.11 -10.42 14.99
N LYS A 332 -29.19 -9.24 14.36
CA LYS A 332 -30.40 -8.82 13.63
C LYS A 332 -30.62 -9.71 12.40
N LEU A 333 -29.58 -9.94 11.60
CA LEU A 333 -29.63 -10.82 10.42
C LEU A 333 -30.08 -12.24 10.78
N GLY A 334 -29.50 -12.81 11.84
CA GLY A 334 -29.85 -14.14 12.34
C GLY A 334 -31.33 -14.25 12.71
N ARG A 335 -31.89 -13.23 13.37
CA ARG A 335 -33.32 -13.18 13.71
C ARG A 335 -34.24 -13.01 12.50
N LEU A 336 -33.83 -12.22 11.51
CA LEU A 336 -34.63 -12.03 10.28
C LEU A 336 -34.73 -13.34 9.48
N LEU A 337 -33.61 -14.06 9.38
CA LEU A 337 -33.53 -15.26 8.55
C LEU A 337 -33.75 -16.58 9.29
N ASN A 338 -33.76 -16.55 10.62
CA ASN A 338 -33.72 -17.73 11.49
C ASN A 338 -32.51 -18.64 11.19
N ILE A 339 -31.34 -18.03 10.99
CA ILE A 339 -30.07 -18.73 10.71
C ILE A 339 -29.07 -18.54 11.84
N ASN A 340 -28.18 -19.52 12.03
CA ASN A 340 -27.16 -19.52 13.06
C ASN A 340 -25.75 -19.29 12.46
N LYS A 341 -24.70 -19.50 13.29
CA LYS A 341 -23.30 -19.33 12.88
C LYS A 341 -22.91 -20.21 11.69
N ILE A 342 -23.30 -21.49 11.75
CA ILE A 342 -22.91 -22.52 10.78
C ILE A 342 -23.52 -22.20 9.42
N ASP A 343 -24.77 -21.71 9.41
CA ASP A 343 -25.43 -21.27 8.18
C ASP A 343 -24.69 -20.09 7.52
N LYS A 344 -24.26 -19.10 8.32
CA LYS A 344 -23.53 -17.94 7.81
C LYS A 344 -22.17 -18.32 7.21
N GLU A 345 -21.45 -19.23 7.87
CA GLU A 345 -20.19 -19.80 7.37
C GLU A 345 -20.42 -20.63 6.11
N TYR A 346 -21.47 -21.45 6.07
CA TYR A 346 -21.84 -22.27 4.91
C TYR A 346 -22.17 -21.41 3.68
N LEU A 347 -22.95 -20.35 3.87
CA LEU A 347 -23.29 -19.38 2.82
C LEU A 347 -22.13 -18.42 2.50
N ALA A 348 -21.05 -18.45 3.29
CA ALA A 348 -19.91 -17.53 3.24
C ALA A 348 -20.28 -16.04 3.35
N ILE A 349 -21.49 -15.70 3.81
CA ILE A 349 -21.96 -14.32 3.99
C ILE A 349 -21.29 -13.63 5.19
N ASP A 350 -20.26 -14.25 5.74
CA ASP A 350 -19.43 -13.80 6.84
C ASP A 350 -18.08 -13.24 6.37
N THR A 351 -17.90 -13.06 5.06
CA THR A 351 -16.72 -12.49 4.41
C THR A 351 -17.10 -11.44 3.36
N LEU A 352 -16.27 -10.41 3.17
CA LEU A 352 -16.44 -9.41 2.11
C LEU A 352 -16.30 -9.98 0.69
N PRO A 353 -15.35 -10.90 0.40
CA PRO A 353 -15.25 -11.47 -0.95
C PRO A 353 -16.51 -12.21 -1.39
N ALA A 354 -17.25 -12.82 -0.46
CA ALA A 354 -18.52 -13.44 -0.80
C ALA A 354 -19.55 -12.42 -1.29
N PHE A 355 -19.67 -11.28 -0.61
CA PHE A 355 -20.58 -10.20 -1.04
C PHE A 355 -20.33 -9.77 -2.48
N ASN A 356 -19.05 -9.62 -2.83
CA ASN A 356 -18.65 -9.26 -4.19
C ASN A 356 -18.93 -10.40 -5.17
N SER A 357 -18.61 -11.66 -4.80
CA SER A 357 -18.81 -12.82 -5.69
C SER A 357 -20.27 -13.14 -5.99
N TYR A 358 -21.17 -12.88 -5.04
CA TYR A 358 -22.61 -13.11 -5.21
C TYR A 358 -23.33 -11.90 -5.82
N HIS A 359 -22.64 -10.77 -6.05
CA HIS A 359 -23.25 -9.52 -6.52
C HIS A 359 -24.49 -9.14 -5.69
N ILE A 360 -24.37 -9.22 -4.36
CA ILE A 360 -25.48 -9.01 -3.42
C ILE A 360 -26.11 -7.62 -3.58
N ASP A 361 -25.31 -6.64 -3.97
CA ASP A 361 -25.75 -5.26 -4.26
C ASP A 361 -26.72 -5.18 -5.45
N GLN A 362 -26.57 -6.07 -6.43
CA GLN A 362 -27.38 -6.12 -7.66
C GLN A 362 -28.66 -6.95 -7.50
N ASN A 363 -28.71 -7.85 -6.52
CA ASN A 363 -29.91 -8.62 -6.21
C ASN A 363 -30.82 -7.83 -5.25
N GLU A 364 -31.98 -7.34 -5.72
CA GLU A 364 -32.87 -6.49 -4.94
C GLU A 364 -33.32 -7.10 -3.60
N LYS A 365 -33.66 -8.40 -3.60
CA LYS A 365 -34.12 -9.12 -2.40
C LYS A 365 -33.02 -9.22 -1.34
N LEU A 366 -31.82 -9.63 -1.74
CA LEU A 366 -30.68 -9.74 -0.84
C LEU A 366 -30.17 -8.36 -0.38
N SER A 367 -30.06 -7.40 -1.30
CA SER A 367 -29.67 -6.02 -1.00
C SER A 367 -30.57 -5.40 0.06
N LYS A 368 -31.90 -5.56 -0.07
CA LYS A 368 -32.88 -5.10 0.92
C LYS A 368 -32.70 -5.79 2.27
N LEU A 369 -32.56 -7.12 2.28
CA LEU A 369 -32.31 -7.91 3.50
C LEU A 369 -31.08 -7.40 4.28
N PHE A 370 -29.94 -7.20 3.61
CA PHE A 370 -28.73 -6.75 4.28
C PHE A 370 -28.83 -5.30 4.76
N ARG A 371 -29.54 -4.42 4.03
CA ARG A 371 -29.85 -3.06 4.52
C ARG A 371 -30.73 -3.11 5.77
N ASP A 372 -31.78 -3.92 5.75
CA ASP A 372 -32.69 -4.09 6.89
C ASP A 372 -31.97 -4.68 8.11
N ALA A 373 -30.98 -5.55 7.90
CA ALA A 373 -30.11 -6.07 8.95
C ALA A 373 -29.09 -5.05 9.49
N GLY A 374 -28.87 -3.92 8.80
CA GLY A 374 -27.87 -2.91 9.16
C GLY A 374 -26.49 -3.12 8.50
N CYS A 375 -26.37 -4.07 7.58
CA CYS A 375 -25.15 -4.41 6.84
C CYS A 375 -25.03 -3.67 5.50
N GLY A 376 -25.84 -2.64 5.25
CA GLY A 376 -25.92 -1.97 3.95
C GLY A 376 -24.61 -1.32 3.47
N SER A 377 -23.69 -1.01 4.39
CA SER A 377 -22.36 -0.48 4.09
C SER A 377 -21.52 -1.45 3.25
N LEU A 378 -21.66 -2.77 3.48
CA LEU A 378 -20.92 -3.79 2.74
C LEU A 378 -21.26 -3.80 1.24
N LEU A 379 -22.49 -3.41 0.89
CA LEU A 379 -22.96 -3.39 -0.50
C LEU A 379 -22.28 -2.32 -1.37
N LYS A 380 -21.61 -1.35 -0.74
CA LYS A 380 -20.91 -0.27 -1.44
C LYS A 380 -19.45 -0.59 -1.72
N LEU A 381 -18.96 -1.75 -1.25
CA LEU A 381 -17.55 -2.12 -1.27
C LEU A 381 -17.17 -3.05 -2.44
N GLY A 382 -18.05 -3.19 -3.44
CA GLY A 382 -17.81 -4.03 -4.62
C GLY A 382 -16.53 -3.69 -5.38
N TYR A 383 -16.19 -2.40 -5.48
CA TYR A 383 -14.97 -1.92 -6.14
C TYR A 383 -13.66 -2.39 -5.47
N LEU A 384 -13.71 -2.85 -4.21
CA LEU A 384 -12.54 -3.38 -3.52
C LEU A 384 -12.03 -4.70 -4.11
N GLN A 385 -12.78 -5.32 -5.04
CA GLN A 385 -12.33 -6.53 -5.75
C GLN A 385 -10.96 -6.33 -6.43
N GLU A 386 -10.66 -5.13 -6.91
CA GLU A 386 -9.36 -4.78 -7.52
C GLU A 386 -8.18 -4.85 -6.54
N PHE A 387 -8.46 -4.72 -5.24
CA PHE A 387 -7.47 -4.74 -4.15
C PHE A 387 -7.44 -6.07 -3.40
N THR A 388 -8.14 -7.09 -3.90
CA THR A 388 -8.19 -8.41 -3.24
C THR A 388 -6.86 -9.15 -3.36
N ALA A 389 -6.45 -9.81 -2.28
CA ALA A 389 -5.22 -10.60 -2.27
C ALA A 389 -5.32 -11.88 -3.12
N ASN A 390 -6.54 -12.37 -3.33
CA ASN A 390 -6.84 -13.60 -4.05
C ASN A 390 -8.05 -13.40 -4.98
N GLN A 391 -7.98 -13.94 -6.20
CA GLN A 391 -9.13 -13.97 -7.10
C GLN A 391 -10.23 -14.87 -6.51
N VAL A 392 -11.45 -14.36 -6.49
CA VAL A 392 -12.65 -15.09 -6.11
C VAL A 392 -13.53 -15.25 -7.34
N LYS A 393 -14.02 -16.47 -7.58
CA LYS A 393 -14.92 -16.76 -8.69
C LYS A 393 -16.32 -16.25 -8.36
N ASP A 394 -16.99 -15.74 -9.38
CA ASP A 394 -18.40 -15.34 -9.27
C ASP A 394 -19.27 -16.55 -8.90
N LYS A 395 -20.33 -16.26 -8.14
CA LYS A 395 -21.28 -17.23 -7.63
C LYS A 395 -22.69 -16.77 -7.94
N ASP A 396 -23.60 -17.73 -8.06
CA ASP A 396 -25.00 -17.46 -8.33
C ASP A 396 -25.73 -16.98 -7.06
N PRO A 397 -26.25 -15.74 -6.99
CA PRO A 397 -27.03 -15.25 -5.85
C PRO A 397 -28.31 -16.05 -5.61
N GLU A 398 -28.88 -16.70 -6.64
CA GLU A 398 -30.09 -17.52 -6.48
C GLU A 398 -29.84 -18.72 -5.56
N SER A 399 -28.60 -19.22 -5.47
CA SER A 399 -28.26 -20.28 -4.52
C SER A 399 -28.46 -19.88 -3.05
N ILE A 400 -28.19 -18.61 -2.71
CA ILE A 400 -28.45 -18.07 -1.36
C ILE A 400 -29.96 -17.92 -1.16
N LEU A 401 -30.65 -17.36 -2.14
CA LEU A 401 -32.10 -17.18 -2.06
C LEU A 401 -32.84 -18.50 -1.92
N GLN A 402 -32.41 -19.54 -2.64
CA GLN A 402 -32.98 -20.88 -2.55
C GLN A 402 -32.75 -21.51 -1.17
N TYR A 403 -31.55 -21.35 -0.59
CA TYR A 403 -31.28 -21.81 0.77
C TYR A 403 -32.14 -21.09 1.81
N LEU A 404 -32.41 -19.79 1.58
CA LEU A 404 -33.16 -18.94 2.48
C LEU A 404 -34.65 -18.85 2.12
N ALA A 405 -35.16 -19.66 1.18
CA ALA A 405 -36.52 -19.50 0.65
C ALA A 405 -37.60 -19.58 1.76
N ASP A 406 -37.40 -20.48 2.72
CA ASP A 406 -38.31 -20.70 3.85
C ASP A 406 -38.04 -19.74 5.03
N ALA A 407 -37.14 -18.76 4.87
CA ALA A 407 -36.82 -17.82 5.92
C ALA A 407 -38.01 -16.89 6.21
N PRO A 408 -38.35 -16.61 7.49
CA PRO A 408 -39.50 -15.79 7.86
C PRO A 408 -39.52 -14.41 7.19
N TYR A 409 -38.35 -13.84 6.93
CA TYR A 409 -38.20 -12.56 6.25
C TYR A 409 -38.77 -12.57 4.83
N PHE A 410 -38.51 -13.60 4.03
CA PHE A 410 -38.97 -13.67 2.63
C PHE A 410 -40.42 -14.08 2.52
N ILE A 411 -40.86 -15.01 3.38
CA ILE A 411 -42.28 -15.41 3.50
C ILE A 411 -43.18 -14.19 3.75
N ARG A 412 -42.77 -13.28 4.65
CA ARG A 412 -43.55 -12.08 4.98
C ARG A 412 -43.58 -11.01 3.88
N GLN A 413 -42.74 -11.13 2.84
CA GLN A 413 -42.70 -10.19 1.72
C GLN A 413 -43.47 -10.69 0.50
N LEU A 414 -44.01 -11.91 0.53
CA LEU A 414 -44.92 -12.39 -0.50
C LEU A 414 -46.23 -11.59 -0.44
N PRO A 415 -46.82 -11.21 -1.59
CA PRO A 415 -48.15 -10.61 -1.64
C PRO A 415 -49.15 -11.51 -0.91
N GLN A 416 -50.08 -10.93 -0.13
CA GLN A 416 -51.11 -11.68 0.61
C GLN A 416 -52.04 -12.51 -0.29
N ASP A 417 -51.98 -12.34 -1.61
CA ASP A 417 -52.84 -13.01 -2.58
C ASP A 417 -52.34 -14.41 -3.01
N GLU A 418 -51.18 -14.88 -2.54
CA GLU A 418 -50.65 -16.22 -2.89
C GLU A 418 -50.90 -17.31 -1.82
N TYR A 419 -51.59 -16.98 -0.71
CA TYR A 419 -51.94 -17.94 0.35
C TYR A 419 -53.36 -18.52 0.25
N GLU A 420 -54.12 -18.15 -0.77
CA GLU A 420 -55.42 -18.75 -1.08
C GLU A 420 -55.35 -19.51 -2.42
N ASN A 421 -54.76 -20.71 -2.41
CA ASN A 421 -55.09 -21.81 -3.33
C ASN A 421 -54.72 -23.17 -2.73
#